data_AF-A0A9W7YNZ8-F1
#
_entry.id   AF-A0A9W7YNZ8-F1
#
_cell.length_a   1.000
_cell.length_b   1.000
_cell.length_c   1.000
_cell.angle_alpha   90.00
_cell.angle_beta   90.00
_cell.angle_gamma   90.00
#
_symmetry.space_group_name_H-M   'P 1'
#
loop_
_entity.id
_entity.type
_entity.pdbx_description
1 polymer ?
#
loop_
_entity_poly.entity_id
_entity_poly.type
_entity_poly.pdbx_seq_one_letter_code
_entity_poly.pdbx_strand_id
1 'polypeptide(L)'
;LHETFVNNNRAFKSPPYEVTETGWGEFEIITKIFFPPVSGEKPISLYHMLKLYPPDAPGQTWPKGKPVNNFFYDELIFSEPTEEFFEMLTKGANGPEIPLKVSGNQVFSLESEAAECKRLETAVGQVTGKHDEYKERVRTAETEIAMLRRDIAALESTG
;
A
#
# COMPACT_ATOMS: atom_id res chain seq x y z
N LEU A 1 11.55 -13.93 10.56
CA LEU A 1 11.33 -14.79 9.38
C LEU A 1 10.40 -15.93 9.77
N HIS A 2 9.88 -16.69 8.80
CA HIS A 2 9.08 -17.88 9.06
C HIS A 2 9.85 -18.90 9.92
N GLU A 3 9.14 -19.68 10.73
CA GLU A 3 9.75 -20.59 11.71
C GLU A 3 10.64 -21.67 11.10
N THR A 4 10.41 -22.01 9.83
CA THR A 4 11.19 -22.99 9.05
C THR A 4 12.61 -22.54 8.72
N PHE A 5 12.93 -21.24 8.85
CA PHE A 5 14.28 -20.75 8.61
C PHE A 5 15.19 -21.01 9.81
N VAL A 6 16.41 -21.48 9.54
CA VAL A 6 17.46 -21.55 10.56
C VAL A 6 17.76 -20.14 11.03
N ASN A 7 17.73 -19.95 12.36
CA ASN A 7 17.85 -18.64 12.98
C ASN A 7 16.84 -17.63 12.39
N ASN A 8 15.55 -17.89 12.58
CA ASN A 8 14.47 -17.07 12.00
C ASN A 8 14.40 -15.63 12.55
N ASN A 9 15.13 -15.31 13.62
CA ASN A 9 15.26 -13.96 14.17
C ASN A 9 16.64 -13.38 13.81
N ARG A 10 16.67 -12.38 12.94
CA ARG A 10 17.90 -11.74 12.44
C ARG A 10 18.00 -10.34 13.04
N ALA A 11 19.08 -10.07 13.76
CA ALA A 11 19.32 -8.78 14.41
C ALA A 11 20.50 -8.05 13.76
N PHE A 12 20.29 -6.78 13.42
CA PHE A 12 21.27 -5.93 12.76
C PHE A 12 21.57 -4.71 13.64
N LYS A 13 22.86 -4.34 13.75
CA LYS A 13 23.30 -3.19 14.55
C LYS A 13 23.85 -2.04 13.71
N SER A 14 24.07 -2.26 12.42
CA SER A 14 24.60 -1.29 11.48
C SER A 14 24.01 -1.53 10.08
N PRO A 15 23.91 -0.49 9.23
CA PRO A 15 23.46 -0.64 7.86
C PRO A 15 24.45 -1.48 7.02
N PRO A 16 24.00 -2.09 5.91
CA PRO A 16 22.62 -2.14 5.44
C PRO A 16 21.74 -3.08 6.29
N TYR A 17 20.49 -2.67 6.52
CA TYR A 17 19.50 -3.43 7.29
C TYR A 17 18.71 -4.37 6.38
N GLU A 18 19.36 -5.39 5.82
CA GLU A 18 18.78 -6.29 4.82
C GLU A 18 19.06 -7.77 5.11
N VAL A 19 18.15 -8.63 4.64
CA VAL A 19 18.29 -10.09 4.71
C VAL A 19 18.08 -10.66 3.32
N THR A 20 19.04 -11.46 2.85
CA THR A 20 18.91 -12.23 1.61
C THR A 20 18.79 -13.70 1.96
N GLU A 21 17.71 -14.33 1.49
CA GLU A 21 17.41 -15.74 1.70
C GLU A 21 16.78 -16.35 0.45
N THR A 22 16.72 -17.69 0.40
CA THR A 22 16.01 -18.43 -0.64
C THR A 22 14.81 -19.16 -0.05
N GLY A 23 13.71 -19.18 -0.79
CA GLY A 23 12.46 -19.77 -0.32
C GLY A 23 11.42 -19.82 -1.43
N TRP A 24 10.33 -20.54 -1.16
CA TRP A 24 9.24 -20.76 -2.11
C TRP A 24 7.89 -20.20 -1.62
N GLY A 25 7.80 -19.85 -0.33
CA GLY A 25 6.55 -19.40 0.30
C GLY A 25 6.54 -17.91 0.58
N GLU A 26 5.38 -17.29 0.41
CA GLU A 26 5.06 -15.95 0.92
C GLU A 26 4.65 -16.06 2.40
N PHE A 27 5.11 -15.13 3.22
CA PHE A 27 4.77 -15.06 4.64
C PHE A 27 4.98 -13.64 5.17
N GLU A 28 4.34 -13.34 6.30
CA GLU A 28 4.53 -12.07 6.98
C GLU A 28 5.87 -12.03 7.72
N ILE A 29 6.67 -11.01 7.44
CA ILE A 29 7.90 -10.67 8.15
C ILE A 29 7.58 -9.58 9.14
N ILE A 30 7.80 -9.88 10.42
CA ILE A 30 7.73 -8.88 11.50
C ILE A 30 9.12 -8.24 11.64
N THR A 31 9.21 -6.95 11.36
CA THR A 31 10.42 -6.15 11.50
C THR A 31 10.30 -5.28 12.75
N LYS A 32 11.22 -5.43 13.70
CA LYS A 32 11.22 -4.64 14.94
C LYS A 32 12.38 -3.65 14.92
N ILE A 33 12.05 -2.36 14.98
CA ILE A 33 13.02 -1.26 15.00
C ILE A 33 13.25 -0.85 16.45
N PHE A 34 14.51 -0.86 16.88
CA PHE A 34 14.92 -0.41 18.20
C PHE A 34 15.66 0.92 18.09
N PHE A 35 15.37 1.84 18.99
CA PHE A 35 16.01 3.15 19.04
C PHE A 35 17.12 3.19 20.10
N PRO A 36 18.09 4.11 19.99
CA PRO A 36 19.08 4.32 21.04
C PRO A 36 18.42 4.62 22.39
N PRO A 37 18.98 4.17 23.52
CA PRO A 37 18.35 4.35 24.84
C PRO A 37 18.00 5.81 25.19
N VAL A 38 18.82 6.75 24.71
CA VAL A 38 18.61 8.20 24.85
C VAL A 38 17.28 8.69 24.28
N SER A 39 16.75 8.01 23.25
CA SER A 39 15.46 8.38 22.67
C SER A 39 14.31 8.28 23.67
N GLY A 40 14.41 7.39 24.66
CA GLY A 40 13.27 7.03 25.52
C GLY A 40 12.13 6.31 24.78
N GLU A 41 12.31 6.03 23.48
CA GLU A 41 11.25 5.50 22.62
C GLU A 41 11.10 3.99 22.74
N LYS A 42 9.86 3.52 22.62
CA LYS A 42 9.58 2.09 22.57
C LYS A 42 9.92 1.55 21.17
N PRO A 43 10.37 0.29 21.07
CA PRO A 43 10.57 -0.32 19.76
C PRO A 43 9.27 -0.39 18.96
N ILE A 44 9.35 -0.11 17.66
CA ILE A 44 8.22 -0.18 16.73
C ILE A 44 8.25 -1.51 15.99
N SER A 45 7.07 -2.07 15.71
CA SER A 45 6.91 -3.30 14.94
C SER A 45 6.18 -3.00 13.64
N LEU A 46 6.81 -3.37 12.53
CA LEU A 46 6.28 -3.31 11.17
C LEU A 46 5.96 -4.73 10.71
N TYR A 47 4.89 -4.86 9.93
CA TYR A 47 4.43 -6.14 9.39
C TYR A 47 4.50 -6.05 7.87
N HIS A 48 5.34 -6.88 7.27
CA HIS A 48 5.62 -6.82 5.84
C HIS A 48 5.39 -8.18 5.19
N MET A 49 4.40 -8.27 4.29
CA MET A 49 4.17 -9.49 3.55
C MET A 49 5.26 -9.70 2.49
N LEU A 50 6.07 -10.76 2.63
CA LEU A 50 7.02 -11.16 1.61
C LEU A 50 6.26 -11.62 0.36
N LYS A 51 6.45 -10.91 -0.76
CA LYS A 51 5.85 -11.24 -2.05
C LYS A 51 6.87 -11.87 -2.98
N LEU A 52 6.56 -13.07 -3.47
CA LEU A 52 7.36 -13.81 -4.45
C LEU A 52 6.67 -13.87 -5.82
N TYR A 53 5.34 -13.77 -5.83
CA TYR A 53 4.55 -13.86 -7.05
C TYR A 53 4.14 -12.48 -7.55
N PRO A 54 4.09 -12.28 -8.88
CA PRO A 54 3.52 -11.08 -9.49
C PRO A 54 2.09 -10.80 -8.99
N PRO A 55 1.65 -9.53 -8.95
CA PRO A 55 0.26 -9.22 -8.69
C PRO A 55 -0.64 -9.83 -9.78
N ASP A 56 -1.78 -10.39 -9.38
CA ASP A 56 -2.76 -10.97 -10.29
C ASP A 56 -3.35 -9.88 -11.20
N ALA A 57 -3.00 -9.91 -12.48
CA ALA A 57 -3.52 -9.01 -13.50
C ALA A 57 -4.20 -9.81 -14.63
N PRO A 58 -5.53 -9.71 -14.81
CA PRO A 58 -6.24 -10.45 -15.85
C PRO A 58 -5.66 -10.15 -17.24
N GLY A 59 -5.17 -11.18 -17.93
CA GLY A 59 -4.68 -11.07 -19.31
C GLY A 59 -3.26 -10.49 -19.47
N GLN A 60 -2.51 -10.29 -18.38
CA GLN A 60 -1.13 -9.79 -18.45
C GLN A 60 -0.14 -10.83 -17.91
N THR A 61 0.87 -11.18 -18.72
CA THR A 61 1.98 -12.03 -18.28
C THR A 61 3.09 -11.18 -17.69
N TRP A 62 3.64 -11.60 -16.55
CA TRP A 62 4.76 -10.89 -15.95
C TRP A 62 6.02 -11.04 -16.82
N PRO A 63 6.75 -9.95 -17.13
CA PRO A 63 7.93 -10.04 -17.98
C PRO A 63 8.98 -10.98 -17.41
N LYS A 64 9.54 -11.85 -18.27
CA LYS A 64 10.63 -12.77 -17.87
C LYS A 64 11.82 -11.97 -17.32
N GLY A 65 12.29 -12.34 -16.14
CA GLY A 65 13.44 -11.71 -15.49
C GLY A 65 13.16 -10.38 -14.77
N LYS A 66 11.91 -9.87 -14.78
CA LYS A 66 11.55 -8.70 -13.98
C LYS A 66 11.38 -9.13 -12.51
N PRO A 67 12.09 -8.51 -11.55
CA PRO A 67 11.92 -8.83 -10.14
C PRO A 67 10.55 -8.39 -9.64
N VAL A 68 10.00 -9.14 -8.68
CA VAL A 68 8.83 -8.72 -7.91
C VAL A 68 9.32 -7.82 -6.78
N ASN A 69 8.83 -6.57 -6.78
CA ASN A 69 9.16 -5.59 -5.76
C ASN A 69 7.90 -5.31 -4.95
N ASN A 70 8.00 -5.36 -3.63
CA ASN A 70 6.94 -4.99 -2.70
C ASN A 70 7.53 -4.00 -1.69
N PHE A 71 7.44 -2.71 -1.98
CA PHE A 71 7.99 -1.65 -1.15
C PHE A 71 6.87 -0.79 -0.58
N PHE A 72 7.04 -0.36 0.66
CA PHE A 72 6.15 0.58 1.33
C PHE A 72 6.98 1.77 1.81
N TYR A 73 6.45 2.96 1.58
CA TYR A 73 6.94 4.17 2.23
C TYR A 73 6.24 4.31 3.57
N ASP A 74 6.99 4.71 4.60
CA ASP A 74 6.47 4.95 5.94
C ASP A 74 7.29 6.04 6.63
N GLU A 75 6.69 6.72 7.61
CA GLU A 75 7.28 7.83 8.33
C GLU A 75 7.32 7.56 9.83
N LEU A 76 8.52 7.60 10.41
CA LEU A 76 8.68 7.52 11.85
C LEU A 76 8.58 8.92 12.46
N ILE A 77 7.45 9.18 13.10
CA ILE A 77 7.15 10.48 13.74
C ILE A 77 7.51 10.40 15.22
N PHE A 78 8.43 11.26 15.65
CA PHE A 78 8.77 11.47 17.05
C PHE A 78 8.21 12.84 17.47
N SER A 79 7.09 12.85 18.20
CA SER A 79 6.38 14.09 18.55
C SER A 79 7.11 14.92 19.61
N GLU A 80 7.71 14.27 20.59
CA GLU A 80 8.43 14.91 21.71
C GLU A 80 9.77 14.19 21.96
N PRO A 81 10.71 14.22 20.99
CA PRO A 81 12.00 13.57 21.16
C PRO A 81 12.78 14.25 22.29
N THR A 82 13.61 13.46 23.00
CA THR A 82 14.58 14.04 23.95
C THR A 82 15.53 14.98 23.21
N GLU A 83 16.07 15.98 23.90
CA GLU A 83 16.98 16.98 23.30
C GLU A 83 18.17 16.31 22.59
N GLU A 84 18.80 15.34 23.26
CA GLU A 84 19.93 14.59 22.70
C GLU A 84 19.52 13.72 21.50
N PHE A 85 18.31 13.13 21.50
CA PHE A 85 17.81 12.36 20.36
C PHE A 85 17.44 13.26 19.17
N PHE A 86 16.85 14.43 19.43
CA PHE A 86 16.57 15.44 18.42
C PHE A 86 17.85 15.95 17.76
N GLU A 87 18.88 16.27 18.55
CA GLU A 87 20.20 16.62 18.03
C GLU A 87 20.77 15.49 17.16
N MET A 88 20.67 14.23 17.61
CA MET A 88 21.16 13.09 16.85
C MET A 88 20.43 12.92 15.50
N LEU A 89 19.12 13.16 15.44
CA LEU A 89 18.32 13.06 14.21
C LEU A 89 18.59 14.20 13.24
N THR A 90 18.88 15.40 13.74
CA THR A 90 19.02 16.62 12.92
C THR A 90 20.48 16.94 12.56
N LYS A 91 21.45 16.37 13.28
CA LYS A 91 22.88 16.63 13.05
C LYS A 91 23.34 16.14 11.68
N GLY A 92 23.64 17.09 10.79
CA GLY A 92 24.11 16.83 9.43
C GLY A 92 23.03 16.36 8.46
N ALA A 93 21.77 16.37 8.89
CA ALA A 93 20.63 16.11 8.02
C ALA A 93 20.18 17.42 7.34
N ASN A 94 19.78 17.35 6.08
CA ASN A 94 19.16 18.47 5.36
C ASN A 94 17.64 18.59 5.67
N GLY A 95 17.20 18.03 6.81
CA GLY A 95 15.79 17.88 7.17
C GLY A 95 15.23 16.48 6.86
N PRO A 96 14.00 16.18 7.31
CA PRO A 96 13.33 14.88 7.14
C PRO A 96 12.70 14.70 5.74
N GLU A 97 13.13 15.48 4.75
CA GLU A 97 12.42 15.58 3.47
C GLU A 97 12.64 14.33 2.59
N ILE A 98 11.55 13.86 1.98
CA ILE A 98 11.61 12.88 0.90
C ILE A 98 12.39 13.50 -0.28
N PRO A 99 13.26 12.75 -0.96
CA PRO A 99 13.97 13.26 -2.14
C PRO A 99 13.03 13.81 -3.21
N LEU A 100 13.43 14.89 -3.87
CA LEU A 100 12.65 15.49 -4.96
C LEU A 100 12.45 14.53 -6.15
N LYS A 101 13.47 13.70 -6.45
CA LYS A 101 13.50 12.80 -7.59
C LYS A 101 13.97 11.41 -7.20
N VAL A 102 13.53 10.41 -7.97
CA VAL A 102 14.00 9.02 -7.84
C VAL A 102 15.50 8.97 -8.14
N SER A 103 16.26 8.26 -7.31
CA SER A 103 17.71 8.11 -7.52
C SER A 103 18.20 6.75 -7.02
N GLY A 104 18.92 6.03 -7.88
CA GLY A 104 19.47 4.70 -7.57
C GLY A 104 18.38 3.73 -7.09
N ASN A 105 18.54 3.22 -5.87
CA ASN A 105 17.60 2.29 -5.25
C ASN A 105 16.43 2.98 -4.53
N GLN A 106 16.43 4.32 -4.42
CA GLN A 106 15.35 5.05 -3.75
C GLN A 106 14.23 5.34 -4.74
N VAL A 107 13.17 4.52 -4.66
CA VAL A 107 11.99 4.60 -5.53
C VAL A 107 10.96 5.63 -5.07
N PHE A 108 11.01 6.04 -3.79
CA PHE A 108 10.08 7.01 -3.21
C PHE A 108 10.67 8.42 -3.29
N SER A 109 9.94 9.30 -3.97
CA SER A 109 10.23 10.71 -4.19
C SER A 109 8.95 11.54 -4.29
N LEU A 110 9.03 12.86 -4.11
CA LEU A 110 7.89 13.76 -4.34
C LEU A 110 7.36 13.66 -5.79
N GLU A 111 8.24 13.42 -6.76
CA GLU A 111 7.84 13.15 -8.15
C GLU A 111 7.02 11.87 -8.27
N SER A 112 7.46 10.78 -7.63
CA SER A 112 6.75 9.51 -7.64
C SER A 112 5.39 9.61 -6.94
N GLU A 113 5.32 10.39 -5.86
CA GLU A 113 4.09 10.67 -5.12
C GLU A 113 3.10 11.45 -5.99
N ALA A 114 3.54 12.54 -6.63
CA ALA A 114 2.69 13.32 -7.54
C ALA A 114 2.16 12.48 -8.72
N ALA A 115 2.99 11.58 -9.26
CA ALA A 115 2.58 10.66 -10.32
C ALA A 115 1.57 9.62 -9.82
N GLU A 116 1.73 9.11 -8.59
CA GLU A 116 0.77 8.23 -7.91
C GLU A 116 -0.57 8.94 -7.69
N CYS A 117 -0.56 10.12 -7.09
CA CYS A 117 -1.77 10.94 -6.86
C CYS A 117 -2.56 11.15 -8.16
N LYS A 118 -1.89 11.57 -9.24
CA LYS A 118 -2.55 11.77 -10.54
C LYS A 118 -3.20 10.49 -11.08
N ARG A 119 -2.55 9.33 -10.88
CA ARG A 119 -3.09 8.04 -11.30
C ARG A 119 -4.32 7.67 -10.49
N LEU A 120 -4.26 7.86 -9.17
CA LEU A 120 -5.38 7.60 -8.26
C LEU A 120 -6.56 8.53 -8.57
N GLU A 121 -6.33 9.81 -8.80
CA GLU A 121 -7.36 10.76 -9.22
C GLU A 121 -8.06 10.32 -10.51
N THR A 122 -7.29 9.87 -11.50
CA THR A 122 -7.84 9.35 -12.75
C THR A 122 -8.71 8.11 -12.50
N ALA A 123 -8.22 7.17 -11.68
CA ALA A 123 -8.97 5.97 -11.33
C ALA A 123 -10.26 6.30 -10.55
N VAL A 124 -10.20 7.22 -9.60
CA VAL A 124 -11.37 7.71 -8.85
C VAL A 124 -12.40 8.34 -9.78
N GLY A 125 -11.97 9.13 -10.77
CA GLY A 125 -12.84 9.70 -11.78
C GLY A 125 -13.56 8.63 -12.61
N GLN A 126 -12.82 7.58 -13.03
CA GLN A 126 -13.40 6.45 -13.77
C GLN A 126 -14.41 5.66 -12.94
N VAL A 127 -14.08 5.36 -11.68
CA VAL A 127 -14.96 4.63 -10.76
C VAL A 127 -16.22 5.43 -10.46
N THR A 128 -16.08 6.74 -10.20
CA THR A 128 -17.23 7.63 -9.96
C THR A 128 -18.13 7.71 -11.19
N GLY A 129 -17.56 7.89 -12.39
CA GLY A 129 -18.34 7.91 -13.63
C GLY A 129 -19.09 6.60 -13.89
N LYS A 130 -18.46 5.45 -13.60
CA LYS A 130 -19.13 4.14 -13.66
C LYS A 130 -20.22 4.00 -12.62
N HIS A 131 -19.97 4.48 -11.40
CA HIS A 131 -20.97 4.48 -10.33
C HIS A 131 -22.23 5.25 -10.75
N ASP A 132 -22.07 6.44 -11.33
CA ASP A 132 -23.19 7.26 -11.80
C ASP A 132 -23.95 6.59 -12.97
N GLU A 133 -23.24 5.98 -13.92
CA GLU A 133 -23.83 5.20 -15.01
C GLU A 133 -24.70 4.04 -14.46
N TYR A 134 -24.16 3.26 -13.53
CA TYR A 134 -24.89 2.14 -12.93
C TYR A 134 -26.07 2.62 -12.09
N LYS A 135 -25.92 3.72 -11.36
CA LYS A 135 -27.01 4.32 -10.58
C LYS A 135 -28.18 4.73 -11.47
N GLU A 136 -27.91 5.33 -12.63
CA GLU A 136 -28.96 5.73 -13.58
C GLU A 136 -29.63 4.52 -14.23
N ARG A 137 -28.85 3.48 -14.56
CA ARG A 137 -29.39 2.22 -15.07
C ARG A 137 -30.31 1.53 -14.07
N VAL A 138 -29.94 1.52 -12.79
CA VAL A 138 -30.78 0.98 -11.71
C VAL A 138 -32.08 1.79 -11.62
N ARG A 139 -32.01 3.13 -11.59
CA ARG A 139 -33.19 4.00 -11.56
C ARG A 139 -34.16 3.74 -12.73
N THR A 140 -33.61 3.60 -13.93
CA THR A 140 -34.40 3.34 -15.14
C THR A 140 -35.09 1.98 -15.06
N ALA A 141 -34.35 0.94 -14.68
CA ALA A 141 -34.88 -0.42 -14.52
C ALA A 141 -35.95 -0.48 -13.40
N GLU A 142 -35.77 0.22 -12.29
CA GLU A 142 -36.78 0.31 -11.22
C GLU A 142 -38.08 0.96 -11.71
N THR A 143 -37.97 2.00 -12.54
CA THR A 143 -39.13 2.68 -13.15
C THR A 143 -39.86 1.75 -14.11
N GLU A 144 -39.13 1.03 -14.97
CA GLU A 144 -39.69 0.05 -15.90
C GLU A 144 -40.39 -1.10 -15.17
N ILE A 145 -39.76 -1.65 -14.12
CA ILE A 145 -40.36 -2.67 -13.25
C ILE A 145 -41.67 -2.16 -12.63
N ALA A 146 -41.71 -0.90 -12.16
CA ALA A 146 -42.91 -0.31 -11.59
C ALA A 146 -44.04 -0.16 -12.62
N MET A 147 -43.72 0.23 -13.86
CA MET A 147 -44.68 0.32 -14.97
C MET A 147 -45.24 -1.05 -15.34
N LEU A 148 -44.38 -2.04 -15.58
CA LEU A 148 -44.79 -3.40 -15.94
C LEU A 148 -45.66 -4.04 -14.85
N ARG A 149 -45.32 -3.83 -13.57
CA ARG A 149 -46.16 -4.29 -12.45
C ARG A 149 -47.56 -3.67 -12.45
N ARG A 150 -47.67 -2.39 -12.81
CA ARG A 150 -48.96 -1.69 -12.91
C ARG A 150 -49.80 -2.24 -14.06
N ASP A 151 -49.19 -2.48 -15.22
CA ASP A 151 -49.88 -3.01 -16.40
C ASP A 151 -50.37 -4.44 -16.17
N ILE A 152 -49.55 -5.30 -15.53
CA ILE A 152 -49.95 -6.65 -15.13
C ILE A 152 -51.17 -6.59 -14.20
N ALA A 153 -51.14 -5.75 -13.16
CA ALA A 153 -52.27 -5.61 -12.23
C ALA A 153 -53.55 -5.10 -12.91
N ALA A 154 -53.44 -4.20 -13.89
CA ALA A 154 -54.58 -3.73 -14.66
C ALA A 154 -55.19 -4.86 -15.51
N LEU A 155 -54.36 -5.64 -16.22
CA LEU A 155 -54.80 -6.78 -17.02
C LEU A 155 -55.48 -7.85 -16.17
N GLU A 156 -54.93 -8.18 -15.00
CA GLU A 156 -55.53 -9.12 -14.04
C GLU A 156 -56.90 -8.66 -13.51
N SER A 157 -57.16 -7.35 -13.43
CA SER A 157 -58.45 -6.82 -12.98
C SER A 157 -59.54 -6.82 -14.07
N THR A 158 -59.16 -7.04 -15.33
CA THR A 158 -60.08 -6.96 -16.48
C THR A 158 -60.47 -8.35 -17.03
N GLY A 159 -59.86 -9.43 -16.52
CA GLY A 159 -60.18 -10.82 -16.83
C GLY A 159 -60.91 -11.51 -15.69
#